data_AF-A0A7C3QKT2-F1
#
_entry.id   AF-A0A7C3QKT2-F1
#
_cell.length_a   1.000
_cell.length_b   1.000
_cell.length_c   1.000
_cell.angle_alpha   90.00
_cell.angle_beta   90.00
_cell.angle_gamma   90.00
#
_symmetry.space_group_name_H-M   'P 1'
#
loop_
_entity.id
_entity.type
_entity.pdbx_description
1 polymer ?
#
loop_
_entity_poly.entity_id
_entity_poly.type
_entity_poly.pdbx_seq_one_letter_code
_entity_poly.pdbx_strand_id
1 'polypeptide(L)'
;MTDRLELWGAKVRSVADDEDRDALIRARLAAALSAVGRGVYAALVERMRDEYDAAPTDDIHRSNLAKVIDRYSEDALRLEIDEVQKDVPSLPASILEVLRTTQAWLKDGGRDPKPLCDVYERAEVRRKGRRARLTRSLAGRQKRLEWRPDKHTRAEPLHYRWGNVKRLLSDLRGQL
;
A
#
# COMPACT_ATOMS: atom_id res chain seq x y z
N MET A 1 7.99 -2.73 -30.78
CA MET A 1 7.58 -2.70 -29.36
C MET A 1 7.02 -1.32 -29.07
N THR A 2 5.70 -1.21 -28.87
CA THR A 2 5.06 0.07 -28.53
C THR A 2 5.45 0.44 -27.11
N ASP A 3 6.43 1.32 -26.99
CA ASP A 3 6.98 1.76 -25.70
C ASP A 3 5.87 2.47 -24.90
N ARG A 4 5.32 1.73 -23.92
CA ARG A 4 4.06 1.99 -23.24
C ARG A 4 4.27 3.17 -22.28
N LEU A 5 3.41 4.19 -22.36
CA LEU A 5 3.48 5.35 -21.46
C LEU A 5 3.08 4.92 -20.03
N GLU A 6 4.07 4.60 -19.22
CA GLU A 6 3.94 4.27 -17.79
C GLU A 6 4.23 5.50 -16.93
N LEU A 7 3.52 5.66 -15.81
CA LEU A 7 3.59 6.85 -14.94
C LEU A 7 5.04 7.18 -14.51
N TRP A 8 5.81 6.15 -14.16
CA TRP A 8 7.22 6.28 -13.74
C TRP A 8 8.20 5.82 -14.82
N GLY A 9 7.71 5.69 -16.06
CA GLY A 9 8.48 5.18 -17.19
C GLY A 9 9.61 6.13 -17.61
N ALA A 10 10.54 5.62 -18.41
CA ALA A 10 11.67 6.42 -18.91
C ALA A 10 11.22 7.67 -19.67
N LYS A 11 10.16 7.55 -20.50
CA LYS A 11 9.59 8.67 -21.26
C LYS A 11 9.03 9.81 -20.42
N VAL A 12 8.35 9.49 -19.31
CA VAL A 12 7.82 10.53 -18.42
C VAL A 12 8.96 11.22 -17.68
N ARG A 13 9.94 10.44 -17.21
CA ARG A 13 11.12 10.98 -16.52
C ARG A 13 12.05 11.80 -17.41
N SER A 14 12.11 11.52 -18.72
CA SER A 14 12.98 12.24 -19.65
C SER A 14 12.49 13.63 -20.00
N VAL A 15 11.21 13.93 -19.76
CA VAL A 15 10.61 15.26 -20.01
C VAL A 15 10.39 16.06 -18.74
N ALA A 16 10.54 15.43 -17.57
CA ALA A 16 10.52 16.10 -16.28
C ALA A 16 11.84 16.86 -16.05
N ASP A 17 11.75 18.01 -15.40
CA ASP A 17 12.93 18.67 -14.82
C ASP A 17 13.51 17.82 -13.67
N ASP A 18 14.63 18.28 -13.10
CA ASP A 18 15.35 17.49 -12.11
C ASP A 18 14.54 17.31 -10.81
N GLU A 19 13.79 18.33 -10.38
CA GLU A 19 12.96 18.26 -9.17
C GLU A 19 11.78 17.29 -9.34
N ASP A 20 11.06 17.41 -10.45
CA ASP A 20 9.95 16.51 -10.79
C ASP A 20 10.43 15.07 -11.01
N ARG A 21 11.62 14.89 -11.59
CA ARG A 21 12.20 13.56 -11.79
C ARG A 21 12.50 12.87 -10.46
N ASP A 22 13.05 13.60 -9.50
CA ASP A 22 13.30 13.08 -8.16
C ASP A 22 12.00 12.78 -7.42
N ALA A 23 10.99 13.65 -7.52
CA ALA A 23 9.66 13.41 -6.97
C ALA A 23 8.98 12.18 -7.59
N LEU A 24 9.11 11.96 -8.90
CA LEU A 24 8.60 10.77 -9.58
C LEU A 24 9.27 9.48 -9.07
N ILE A 25 10.58 9.52 -8.82
CA ILE A 25 11.31 8.38 -8.24
C ILE A 25 10.80 8.11 -6.82
N ARG A 26 10.74 9.13 -5.95
CA ARG A 26 10.20 8.97 -4.58
C ARG A 26 8.77 8.45 -4.59
N ALA A 27 7.92 8.95 -5.48
CA ALA A 27 6.53 8.50 -5.62
C ALA A 27 6.44 7.02 -6.01
N ARG A 28 7.30 6.53 -6.90
CA ARG A 28 7.37 5.10 -7.26
C ARG A 28 7.73 4.24 -6.06
N LEU A 29 8.77 4.63 -5.32
CA LEU A 29 9.25 3.87 -4.16
C LEU A 29 8.20 3.89 -3.04
N ALA A 30 7.55 5.03 -2.81
CA ALA A 30 6.44 5.17 -1.86
C ALA A 30 5.23 4.34 -2.27
N ALA A 31 4.92 4.27 -3.57
CA ALA A 31 3.86 3.42 -4.10
C ALA A 31 4.15 1.93 -3.85
N ALA A 32 5.40 1.49 -4.01
CA ALA A 32 5.83 0.13 -3.72
C ALA A 32 5.67 -0.22 -2.23
N LEU A 33 6.16 0.63 -1.32
CA LEU A 33 5.99 0.43 0.12
C LEU A 33 4.50 0.45 0.52
N SER A 34 3.70 1.32 -0.10
CA SER A 34 2.25 1.34 0.12
C SER A 34 1.57 0.05 -0.34
N ALA A 35 2.01 -0.55 -1.46
CA ALA A 35 1.51 -1.86 -1.91
C ALA A 35 1.73 -2.91 -0.83
N VAL A 36 2.96 -3.02 -0.30
CA VAL A 36 3.28 -3.94 0.79
C VAL A 36 2.41 -3.64 2.00
N GLY A 37 2.34 -2.38 2.43
CA GLY A 37 1.59 -2.01 3.62
C GLY A 37 0.09 -2.31 3.52
N ARG A 38 -0.52 -2.14 2.34
CA ARG A 38 -1.90 -2.55 2.05
C ARG A 38 -2.06 -4.07 2.09
N GLY A 39 -1.09 -4.81 1.56
CA GLY A 39 -1.07 -6.27 1.60
C GLY A 39 -1.02 -6.79 3.03
N VAL A 40 -0.12 -6.24 3.85
CA VAL A 40 0.00 -6.55 5.28
C VAL A 40 -1.33 -6.31 5.98
N TYR A 41 -1.95 -5.14 5.80
CA TYR A 41 -3.25 -4.85 6.41
C TYR A 41 -4.33 -5.85 6.02
N ALA A 42 -4.48 -6.16 4.74
CA ALA A 42 -5.49 -7.10 4.27
C ALA A 42 -5.26 -8.52 4.81
N ALA A 43 -4.01 -8.99 4.82
CA ALA A 43 -3.63 -10.28 5.40
C ALA A 43 -3.88 -10.35 6.92
N LEU A 44 -3.63 -9.25 7.66
CA LEU A 44 -3.95 -9.15 9.08
C LEU A 44 -5.46 -9.20 9.33
N VAL A 45 -6.27 -8.55 8.49
CA VAL A 45 -7.74 -8.63 8.61
C VAL A 45 -8.25 -10.04 8.35
N GLU A 46 -7.72 -10.76 7.33
CA GLU A 46 -8.04 -12.18 7.12
C GLU A 46 -7.67 -13.03 8.33
N ARG A 47 -6.46 -12.85 8.87
CA ARG A 47 -6.03 -13.55 10.08
C ARG A 47 -6.97 -13.30 11.26
N MET A 48 -7.38 -12.06 11.49
CA MET A 48 -8.31 -11.74 12.59
C MET A 48 -9.68 -12.42 12.40
N ARG A 49 -10.17 -12.54 11.17
CA ARG A 49 -11.42 -13.27 10.89
C ARG A 49 -11.27 -14.77 11.15
N ASP A 50 -10.15 -15.33 10.73
CA ASP A 50 -9.84 -16.75 10.81
C ASP A 50 -9.55 -17.19 12.27
N GLU A 51 -8.49 -16.62 12.87
CA GLU A 51 -7.98 -17.05 14.18
C GLU A 51 -8.81 -16.51 15.37
N TYR A 52 -9.36 -15.29 15.27
CA TYR A 52 -10.04 -14.65 16.39
C TYR A 52 -11.57 -14.71 16.30
N ASP A 53 -12.14 -14.51 15.12
CA ASP A 53 -13.60 -14.58 14.96
C ASP A 53 -14.12 -15.99 14.68
N ALA A 54 -13.23 -16.95 14.42
CA ALA A 54 -13.53 -18.32 13.95
C ALA A 54 -14.46 -18.34 12.73
N ALA A 55 -14.31 -17.34 11.85
CA ALA A 55 -15.13 -17.20 10.65
C ALA A 55 -14.44 -17.87 9.45
N PRO A 56 -15.14 -18.69 8.66
CA PRO A 56 -14.60 -19.24 7.42
C PRO A 56 -14.05 -18.12 6.54
N THR A 57 -12.75 -18.17 6.27
CA THR A 57 -12.01 -17.12 5.58
C THR A 57 -10.96 -17.74 4.69
N ASP A 58 -11.10 -17.50 3.39
CA ASP A 58 -10.09 -17.90 2.39
C ASP A 58 -8.78 -17.11 2.62
N ASP A 59 -7.68 -17.60 2.05
CA ASP A 59 -6.34 -17.02 2.20
C ASP A 59 -5.97 -16.05 1.07
N ILE A 60 -6.95 -15.41 0.42
CA ILE A 60 -6.76 -14.62 -0.80
C ILE A 60 -5.71 -13.51 -0.61
N HIS A 61 -5.80 -12.75 0.49
CA HIS A 61 -4.91 -11.63 0.76
C HIS A 61 -3.60 -12.05 1.41
N ARG A 62 -3.60 -13.11 2.24
CA ARG A 62 -2.37 -13.75 2.75
C ARG A 62 -1.52 -14.30 1.61
N SER A 63 -2.12 -15.01 0.66
CA SER A 63 -1.44 -15.51 -0.55
C SER A 63 -1.02 -14.38 -1.50
N ASN A 64 -1.82 -13.31 -1.61
CA ASN A 64 -1.42 -12.13 -2.38
C ASN A 64 -0.26 -11.36 -1.74
N LEU A 65 -0.18 -11.31 -0.41
CA LEU A 65 0.91 -10.62 0.29
C LEU A 65 2.28 -11.19 -0.11
N ALA A 66 2.42 -12.51 -0.22
CA ALA A 66 3.67 -13.12 -0.68
C ALA A 66 4.11 -12.57 -2.05
N LYS A 67 3.17 -12.52 -3.01
CA LYS A 67 3.42 -11.99 -4.36
C LYS A 67 3.77 -10.49 -4.35
N VAL A 68 3.14 -9.72 -3.48
CA VAL A 68 3.41 -8.29 -3.31
C VAL A 68 4.81 -8.06 -2.73
N ILE A 69 5.23 -8.85 -1.73
CA ILE A 69 6.58 -8.78 -1.16
C ILE A 69 7.62 -9.10 -2.24
N ASP A 70 7.44 -10.22 -2.96
CA ASP A 70 8.41 -10.65 -3.98
C ASP A 70 8.58 -9.61 -5.08
N ARG A 71 7.50 -8.89 -5.43
CA ARG A 71 7.51 -7.92 -6.52
C ARG A 71 7.99 -6.52 -6.11
N TYR A 72 7.74 -6.10 -4.87
CA TYR A 72 7.87 -4.69 -4.49
C TYR A 72 8.82 -4.44 -3.32
N SER A 73 9.35 -5.48 -2.67
CA SER A 73 10.25 -5.32 -1.52
C SER A 73 11.51 -4.51 -1.83
N GLU A 74 12.16 -4.74 -2.98
CA GLU A 74 13.35 -3.99 -3.38
C GLU A 74 13.09 -2.48 -3.47
N ASP A 75 12.08 -2.07 -4.25
CA ASP A 75 11.69 -0.66 -4.37
C ASP A 75 11.19 -0.09 -3.03
N ALA A 76 10.46 -0.89 -2.24
CA ALA A 76 9.97 -0.47 -0.92
C ALA A 76 11.11 -0.20 0.07
N LEU A 77 12.18 -0.99 0.05
CA LEU A 77 13.35 -0.84 0.92
C LEU A 77 14.26 0.32 0.52
N ARG A 78 14.23 0.73 -0.76
CA ARG A 78 14.97 1.89 -1.27
C ARG A 78 14.33 3.23 -0.92
N LEU A 79 13.10 3.23 -0.42
CA LEU A 79 12.43 4.47 -0.03
C LEU A 79 13.05 5.06 1.24
N GLU A 80 13.57 6.27 1.14
CA GLU A 80 13.92 7.09 2.29
C GLU A 80 12.65 7.73 2.86
N ILE A 81 12.11 7.18 3.95
CA ILE A 81 10.82 7.62 4.52
C ILE A 81 10.84 9.09 4.94
N ASP A 82 11.96 9.59 5.45
CA ASP A 82 12.07 10.97 5.90
C ASP A 82 11.99 11.97 4.75
N GLU A 83 12.46 11.57 3.57
CA GLU A 83 12.38 12.34 2.34
C GLU A 83 10.95 12.47 1.82
N VAL A 84 10.04 11.55 2.19
CA VAL A 84 8.62 11.63 1.81
C VAL A 84 7.95 12.89 2.38
N GLN A 85 8.46 13.44 3.48
CA GLN A 85 7.92 14.67 4.07
C GLN A 85 8.14 15.89 3.17
N LYS A 86 9.10 15.84 2.22
CA LYS A 86 9.27 16.88 1.20
C LYS A 86 8.06 16.96 0.29
N ASP A 87 7.49 15.81 -0.07
CA ASP A 87 6.32 15.71 -0.94
C ASP A 87 5.00 15.80 -0.16
N VAL A 88 5.00 15.35 1.11
CA VAL A 88 3.82 15.33 1.99
C VAL A 88 4.19 15.82 3.40
N PRO A 89 4.23 17.15 3.64
CA PRO A 89 4.74 17.73 4.89
C PRO A 89 3.93 17.37 6.15
N SER A 90 2.65 17.01 6.00
CA SER A 90 1.72 16.78 7.13
C SER A 90 1.39 15.30 7.34
N LEU A 91 2.34 14.40 7.05
CA LEU A 91 2.11 12.96 7.24
C LEU A 91 2.01 12.61 8.74
N PRO A 92 0.92 11.95 9.19
CA PRO A 92 0.74 11.67 10.62
C PRO A 92 1.84 10.73 11.16
N ALA A 93 2.33 11.01 12.37
CA ALA A 93 3.38 10.21 13.02
C ALA A 93 3.05 8.72 13.14
N SER A 94 1.78 8.36 13.35
CA SER A 94 1.37 6.94 13.39
C SER A 94 1.46 6.24 12.03
N ILE A 95 1.37 6.99 10.93
CA ILE A 95 1.59 6.44 9.58
C ILE A 95 3.09 6.25 9.35
N LEU A 96 3.92 7.23 9.74
CA LEU A 96 5.38 7.09 9.68
C LEU A 96 5.87 5.88 10.49
N GLU A 97 5.33 5.66 11.69
CA GLU A 97 5.64 4.48 12.52
C GLU A 97 5.30 3.17 11.77
N VAL A 98 4.12 3.08 11.15
CA VAL A 98 3.71 1.91 10.36
C VAL A 98 4.67 1.69 9.19
N LEU A 99 5.00 2.74 8.43
CA LEU A 99 5.89 2.63 7.28
C LEU A 99 7.29 2.14 7.68
N ARG A 100 7.87 2.73 8.73
CA ARG A 100 9.19 2.35 9.25
C ARG A 100 9.21 0.93 9.79
N THR A 101 8.20 0.56 10.57
CA THR A 101 8.10 -0.81 11.13
C THR A 101 7.91 -1.84 10.02
N THR A 102 7.15 -1.50 8.97
CA THR A 102 6.98 -2.37 7.80
C THR A 102 8.28 -2.53 7.02
N GLN A 103 9.05 -1.46 6.80
CA GLN A 103 10.37 -1.56 6.17
C GLN A 103 11.36 -2.38 7.01
N ALA A 104 11.38 -2.18 8.33
CA ALA A 104 12.23 -2.98 9.22
C ALA A 104 11.89 -4.46 9.13
N TRP A 105 10.59 -4.79 9.21
CA TRP A 105 10.11 -6.16 9.04
C TRP A 105 10.47 -6.75 7.66
N LEU A 106 10.37 -5.98 6.57
CA LEU A 106 10.84 -6.42 5.25
C LEU A 106 12.35 -6.68 5.22
N LYS A 107 13.14 -5.80 5.83
CA LYS A 107 14.60 -5.91 5.90
C LYS A 107 15.05 -7.17 6.62
N ASP A 108 14.30 -7.60 7.63
CA ASP A 108 14.53 -8.84 8.38
C ASP A 108 14.01 -10.10 7.66
N GLY A 109 13.55 -9.98 6.40
CA GLY A 109 13.03 -11.10 5.62
C GLY A 109 11.58 -11.48 5.96
N GLY A 110 10.82 -10.54 6.52
CA GLY A 110 9.45 -10.73 6.96
C GLY A 110 8.52 -11.32 5.91
N ARG A 111 7.83 -12.40 6.28
CA ARG A 111 6.80 -13.07 5.45
C ARG A 111 5.47 -13.17 6.17
N ASP A 112 5.51 -13.48 7.47
CA ASP A 112 4.33 -13.45 8.31
C ASP A 112 4.08 -12.03 8.85
N PRO A 113 2.93 -11.37 8.55
CA PRO A 113 2.64 -10.03 9.04
C PRO A 113 2.24 -9.98 10.52
N LYS A 114 2.12 -11.11 11.23
CA LYS A 114 1.65 -11.17 12.63
C LYS A 114 2.37 -10.18 13.56
N PRO A 115 3.70 -10.01 13.52
CA PRO A 115 4.41 -9.05 14.38
C PRO A 115 4.00 -7.59 14.16
N LEU A 116 3.42 -7.27 12.99
CA LEU A 116 2.97 -5.93 12.63
C LEU A 116 1.55 -5.60 13.14
N CYS A 117 0.85 -6.57 13.75
CA CYS A 117 -0.56 -6.40 14.13
C CYS A 117 -0.78 -5.18 15.02
N ASP A 118 0.01 -5.02 16.08
CA ASP A 118 -0.20 -3.98 17.08
C ASP A 118 0.04 -2.57 16.53
N VAL A 119 1.09 -2.38 15.71
CA VAL A 119 1.38 -1.06 15.11
C VAL A 119 0.31 -0.66 14.09
N TYR A 120 -0.19 -1.63 13.30
CA TYR A 120 -1.28 -1.40 12.37
C TYR A 120 -2.61 -1.12 13.08
N GLU A 121 -2.91 -1.86 14.16
CA GLU A 121 -4.11 -1.65 14.96
C GLU A 121 -4.12 -0.24 15.57
N ARG A 122 -3.03 0.17 16.24
CA ARG A 122 -2.92 1.52 16.82
C ARG A 122 -3.13 2.61 15.78
N ALA A 123 -2.46 2.52 14.64
CA ALA A 123 -2.59 3.48 13.55
C ALA A 123 -4.02 3.49 12.96
N GLU A 124 -4.66 2.33 12.84
CA GLU A 124 -6.03 2.23 12.36
C GLU A 124 -7.02 2.86 13.34
N VAL A 125 -6.93 2.53 14.63
CA VAL A 125 -7.80 3.06 15.70
C VAL A 125 -7.72 4.58 15.74
N ARG A 126 -6.51 5.14 15.72
CA ARG A 126 -6.30 6.59 15.74
C ARG A 126 -6.99 7.30 14.58
N ARG A 127 -7.00 6.68 13.39
CA ARG A 127 -7.58 7.27 12.17
C ARG A 127 -9.08 7.02 12.02
N LYS A 128 -9.58 5.86 12.47
CA LYS A 128 -10.92 5.36 12.15
C LYS A 128 -11.84 5.21 13.35
N GLY A 129 -11.32 5.20 14.58
CA GLY A 129 -12.07 4.95 15.81
C GLY A 129 -12.88 3.65 15.72
N ARG A 130 -14.20 3.75 15.91
CA ARG A 130 -15.15 2.61 15.86
C ARG A 130 -15.20 1.88 14.51
N ARG A 131 -14.63 2.44 13.45
CA ARG A 131 -14.53 1.79 12.12
C ARG A 131 -13.25 0.97 11.93
N ALA A 132 -12.41 0.85 12.97
CA ALA A 132 -11.20 0.04 12.93
C ALA A 132 -11.52 -1.46 12.91
N ARG A 133 -10.87 -2.21 12.03
CA ARG A 133 -11.09 -3.65 11.82
C ARG A 133 -10.14 -4.52 12.61
N LEU A 134 -8.93 -4.05 12.90
CA LEU A 134 -7.94 -4.86 13.60
C LEU A 134 -8.20 -4.96 15.11
N THR A 135 -9.07 -4.11 15.66
CA THR A 135 -9.40 -4.18 17.08
C THR A 135 -10.11 -5.47 17.46
N ARG A 136 -9.77 -6.02 18.63
CA ARG A 136 -10.43 -7.20 19.22
C ARG A 136 -11.83 -6.90 19.81
N SER A 137 -12.35 -5.69 19.63
CA SER A 137 -13.66 -5.26 20.11
C SER A 137 -14.83 -5.85 19.32
N LEU A 138 -16.04 -5.83 19.90
CA LEU A 138 -17.28 -6.21 19.19
C LEU A 138 -17.51 -5.35 17.93
N ALA A 139 -17.20 -4.06 17.99
CA ALA A 139 -17.30 -3.17 16.83
C ALA A 139 -16.31 -3.57 15.72
N GLY A 140 -15.09 -3.95 16.11
CA GLY A 140 -14.07 -4.47 15.19
C GLY A 140 -14.53 -5.76 14.51
N ARG A 141 -15.07 -6.71 15.29
CA ARG A 141 -15.66 -7.95 14.77
C ARG A 141 -16.77 -7.68 13.75
N GLN A 142 -17.69 -6.76 14.06
CA GLN A 142 -18.75 -6.37 13.11
C GLN A 142 -18.17 -5.80 11.81
N LYS A 143 -17.13 -4.95 11.89
CA LYS A 143 -16.47 -4.39 10.70
C LYS A 143 -15.65 -5.39 9.90
N ARG A 144 -15.18 -6.45 10.53
CA ARG A 144 -14.57 -7.60 9.83
C ARG A 144 -15.63 -8.44 9.13
N LEU A 145 -16.80 -8.67 9.73
CA LEU A 145 -17.92 -9.37 9.07
C LEU A 145 -18.40 -8.65 7.81
N GLU A 146 -18.47 -7.31 7.85
CA GLU A 146 -18.80 -6.47 6.67
C GLU A 146 -17.71 -6.51 5.58
N TRP A 147 -16.47 -6.85 5.93
CA TRP A 147 -15.35 -6.90 5.00
C TRP A 147 -15.35 -8.22 4.24
N ARG A 148 -15.64 -8.16 2.94
CA ARG A 148 -15.70 -9.33 2.06
C ARG A 148 -14.34 -9.54 1.35
N PRO A 149 -13.59 -10.62 1.63
CA PRO A 149 -12.25 -10.82 1.07
C PRO A 149 -12.22 -10.85 -0.45
N ASP A 150 -13.19 -11.51 -1.08
CA ASP A 150 -13.38 -11.66 -2.53
C ASP A 150 -13.63 -10.33 -3.25
N LYS A 151 -14.32 -9.39 -2.58
CA LYS A 151 -14.62 -8.06 -3.13
C LYS A 151 -13.57 -7.02 -2.76
N HIS A 152 -12.69 -7.31 -1.81
CA HIS A 152 -11.63 -6.38 -1.44
C HIS A 152 -10.52 -6.42 -2.47
N THR A 153 -10.16 -5.26 -3.01
CA THR A 153 -9.11 -5.16 -4.02
C THR A 153 -7.80 -5.68 -3.49
N ARG A 154 -7.14 -6.55 -4.26
CA ARG A 154 -5.78 -7.00 -3.99
C ARG A 154 -4.84 -5.81 -3.83
N ALA A 155 -3.81 -6.00 -3.02
CA ALA A 155 -2.82 -4.98 -2.79
C ALA A 155 -1.95 -4.80 -4.04
N GLU A 156 -1.86 -3.55 -4.48
CA GLU A 156 -1.10 -3.09 -5.64
C GLU A 156 -0.58 -1.67 -5.33
N PRO A 157 0.49 -1.20 -6.01
CA PRO A 157 1.04 0.13 -5.82
C PRO A 157 -0.01 1.24 -6.01
N LEU A 158 0.05 2.25 -5.14
CA LEU A 158 -0.77 3.43 -5.32
C LEU A 158 -0.24 4.23 -6.51
N HIS A 159 -1.09 4.41 -7.51
CA HIS A 159 -0.82 5.32 -8.62
C HIS A 159 -1.94 6.35 -8.72
N TYR A 160 -1.60 7.60 -9.03
CA TYR A 160 -2.58 8.65 -9.29
C TYR A 160 -3.31 8.36 -10.59
N ARG A 161 -4.44 7.63 -10.50
CA ARG A 161 -5.42 7.31 -11.57
C ARG A 161 -4.84 7.43 -13.01
N TRP A 162 -3.70 6.79 -13.27
CA TRP A 162 -2.86 7.14 -14.42
C TRP A 162 -3.56 6.87 -15.74
N GLY A 163 -4.45 5.88 -15.78
CA GLY A 163 -5.32 5.63 -16.93
C GLY A 163 -6.14 6.85 -17.34
N ASN A 164 -6.64 7.64 -16.37
CA ASN A 164 -7.39 8.86 -16.67
C ASN A 164 -6.49 9.95 -17.22
N VAL A 165 -5.30 10.13 -16.63
CA VAL A 165 -4.31 11.12 -17.10
C VAL A 165 -3.84 10.77 -18.51
N LYS A 166 -3.53 9.50 -18.75
CA LYS A 166 -3.13 9.01 -20.07
C LYS A 166 -4.23 9.26 -21.11
N ARG A 167 -5.50 8.99 -20.77
CA ARG A 167 -6.63 9.29 -21.65
C ARG A 167 -6.72 10.77 -21.97
N LEU A 168 -6.65 11.63 -20.96
CA LEU A 168 -6.64 13.09 -21.16
C LEU A 168 -5.50 13.55 -22.08
N LEU A 169 -4.28 13.02 -21.89
CA LEU A 169 -3.13 13.35 -22.72
C LEU A 169 -3.30 12.86 -24.17
N SER A 170 -3.91 11.69 -24.37
CA SER A 170 -4.28 11.18 -25.70
C SER A 170 -5.32 12.06 -26.38
N ASP A 171 -6.35 12.51 -25.64
CA ASP A 171 -7.40 13.40 -26.13
C ASP A 171 -6.80 14.75 -26.57
N LEU A 172 -5.91 15.34 -25.75
CA LEU A 172 -5.21 16.59 -26.08
C LEU A 172 -4.31 16.46 -27.32
N ARG A 173 -3.79 15.27 -27.59
CA ARG A 173 -2.97 14.97 -28.78
C ARG A 173 -3.83 14.72 -30.04
N GLY A 174 -5.16 14.68 -29.93
CA GLY A 174 -6.06 14.39 -31.04
C GLY A 174 -6.05 12.92 -31.49
N GLN A 175 -5.62 12.00 -30.63
CA GLN A 175 -5.64 10.56 -30.89
C GLN A 175 -6.82 9.91 -30.15
N LEU A 176 -7.95 9.77 -30.84
CA LEU A 176 -9.08 8.92 -30.45
C LEU A 176 -8.81 7.45 -30.82
#